data_AF-A0A8I1TCA4-F1
#
_entry.id   AF-A0A8I1TCA4-F1
#
_cell.length_a   1.000
_cell.length_b   1.000
_cell.length_c   1.000
_cell.angle_alpha   90.00
_cell.angle_beta   90.00
_cell.angle_gamma   90.00
#
_symmetry.space_group_name_H-M   'P 1'
#
loop_
_entity.id
_entity.type
_entity.pdbx_description
1 polymer ?
#
loop_
_entity_poly.entity_id
_entity_poly.type
_entity_poly.pdbx_seq_one_letter_code
_entity_poly.pdbx_strand_id
1 'polypeptide(L)'
;MPTAWRQGDLLAPVDAVSLGVIDPEQRDTHRALIISHSCDIASTANIEPEVELLIGVVVRHDEATAQNGHSIRRLHLGAEGQLVTEWVRYGISERSKISKVDLLRYEPWGERRYTGEQRALLRRWLAQRYARCEFPDAFINWLKESGVGSRFEDLGKRHSAHLTGIYFDFDDDSERGNPDEPYALGINLVYDTDSADNAAAAEQAGERLEALFAQRCKPNGQWRWIELTYCDVLSEEVFSLRAARTFRRWRFEHRSLDGEPIDSSE
;
A
#
# COMPACT_ATOMS: atom_id res chain seq x y z
N MET A 1 11.34 22.76 18.90
CA MET A 1 10.44 23.89 19.20
C MET A 1 9.03 23.34 19.23
N PRO A 2 8.14 23.79 20.14
CA PRO A 2 6.75 23.34 20.11
C PRO A 2 6.12 23.78 18.77
N THR A 3 5.40 22.87 18.12
CA THR A 3 4.75 23.08 16.83
C THR A 3 3.39 22.40 16.84
N ALA A 4 2.40 22.98 16.16
CA ALA A 4 1.10 22.36 15.96
C ALA A 4 1.14 21.24 14.90
N TRP A 5 2.12 21.29 13.98
CA TRP A 5 2.27 20.38 12.86
C TRP A 5 2.52 18.92 13.27
N ARG A 6 1.83 18.01 12.60
CA ARG A 6 1.91 16.56 12.73
C ARG A 6 1.97 15.91 11.35
N GLN A 7 2.52 14.70 11.30
CA GLN A 7 2.41 13.86 10.11
C GLN A 7 0.92 13.65 9.75
N GLY A 8 0.58 13.84 8.48
CA GLY A 8 -0.79 13.78 8.01
C GLY A 8 -1.57 15.10 8.10
N ASP A 9 -0.93 16.21 8.47
CA ASP A 9 -1.54 17.54 8.36
C ASP A 9 -1.48 18.07 6.92
N LEU A 10 -2.42 18.94 6.58
CA LEU A 10 -2.49 19.61 5.29
C LEU A 10 -2.03 21.07 5.40
N LEU A 11 -1.34 21.58 4.39
CA LEU A 11 -1.21 23.02 4.17
C LEU A 11 -2.53 23.57 3.62
N ALA A 12 -2.91 24.78 4.06
CA ALA A 12 -4.00 25.48 3.39
C ALA A 12 -3.58 25.77 1.93
N PRO A 13 -4.50 25.68 0.94
CA PRO A 13 -4.11 25.84 -0.46
C PRO A 13 -3.41 27.18 -0.77
N VAL A 14 -3.80 28.26 -0.09
CA VAL A 14 -3.16 29.58 -0.24
C VAL A 14 -1.73 29.59 0.29
N ASP A 15 -1.46 28.86 1.39
CA ASP A 15 -0.12 28.75 1.99
C ASP A 15 0.77 27.85 1.14
N ALA A 16 0.22 26.77 0.58
CA ALA A 16 0.92 25.90 -0.36
C ALA A 16 1.37 26.65 -1.62
N VAL A 17 0.52 27.53 -2.17
CA VAL A 17 0.89 28.44 -3.27
C VAL A 17 1.98 29.43 -2.83
N SER A 18 1.84 30.02 -1.63
CA SER A 18 2.81 30.99 -1.11
C SER A 18 4.20 30.38 -0.88
N LEU A 19 4.25 29.11 -0.49
CA LEU A 19 5.48 28.33 -0.33
C LEU A 19 6.03 27.76 -1.66
N GLY A 20 5.36 28.00 -2.79
CA GLY A 20 5.75 27.48 -4.10
C GLY A 20 5.65 25.96 -4.22
N VAL A 21 4.82 25.33 -3.37
CA VAL A 21 4.62 23.87 -3.35
C VAL A 21 3.68 23.41 -4.46
N ILE A 22 2.71 24.26 -4.80
CA ILE A 22 1.77 24.09 -5.90
C ILE A 22 1.63 25.41 -6.66
N ASP A 23 1.22 25.34 -7.92
CA ASP A 23 0.97 26.53 -8.72
C ASP A 23 -0.35 27.23 -8.32
N PRO A 24 -0.50 28.55 -8.53
CA PRO A 24 -1.75 29.25 -8.27
C PRO A 24 -2.98 28.63 -8.96
N GLU A 25 -2.78 28.07 -10.16
CA GLU A 25 -3.80 27.39 -10.96
C GLU A 25 -4.26 26.06 -10.33
N GLN A 26 -3.41 25.48 -9.49
CA GLN A 26 -3.62 24.20 -8.81
C GLN A 26 -4.31 24.36 -7.45
N ARG A 27 -4.54 25.59 -6.99
CA ARG A 27 -5.07 25.91 -5.66
C ARG A 27 -6.31 25.09 -5.30
N ASP A 28 -7.27 24.97 -6.21
CA ASP A 28 -8.53 24.29 -5.92
C ASP A 28 -8.48 22.78 -6.20
N THR A 29 -7.48 22.32 -6.96
CA THR A 29 -7.37 20.93 -7.46
C THR A 29 -6.30 20.11 -6.77
N HIS A 30 -5.37 20.73 -6.02
CA HIS A 30 -4.26 20.03 -5.38
C HIS A 30 -4.21 20.27 -3.87
N ARG A 31 -3.64 19.32 -3.15
CA ARG A 31 -3.45 19.37 -1.69
C ARG A 31 -2.04 18.95 -1.33
N ALA A 32 -1.39 19.72 -0.46
CA ALA A 32 -0.06 19.42 0.05
C ALA A 32 -0.16 18.81 1.45
N LEU A 33 0.28 17.56 1.57
CA LEU A 33 0.17 16.73 2.78
C LEU A 33 1.55 16.52 3.40
N ILE A 34 1.70 16.84 4.69
CA ILE A 34 2.94 16.62 5.43
C ILE A 34 3.17 15.14 5.69
N ILE A 35 4.34 14.61 5.28
CA ILE A 35 4.71 13.21 5.46
C ILE A 35 5.95 12.99 6.34
N SER A 36 6.72 14.01 6.71
CA SER A 36 7.73 13.88 7.77
C SER A 36 7.11 13.46 9.10
N HIS A 37 7.85 12.71 9.92
CA HIS A 37 7.34 12.32 11.24
C HIS A 37 7.16 13.53 12.15
N SER A 38 6.15 13.49 13.02
CA SER A 38 5.85 14.58 13.95
C SER A 38 7.03 14.94 14.86
N CYS A 39 7.84 13.95 15.27
CA CYS A 39 9.06 14.17 16.04
C CYS A 39 10.13 14.92 15.25
N ASP A 40 10.26 14.60 13.97
CA ASP A 40 11.23 15.24 13.06
C ASP A 40 10.82 16.68 12.80
N ILE A 41 9.52 16.97 12.72
CA ILE A 41 9.04 18.35 12.58
C ILE A 41 9.28 19.15 13.87
N ALA A 42 9.05 18.55 15.03
CA ALA A 42 9.24 19.19 16.34
C ALA A 42 10.73 19.38 16.74
N SER A 43 11.62 18.58 16.15
CA SER A 43 13.07 18.66 16.35
C SER A 43 13.63 19.99 15.83
N THR A 44 14.85 20.31 16.25
CA THR A 44 15.53 21.54 15.80
C THR A 44 15.81 21.48 14.30
N ALA A 45 15.73 22.63 13.63
CA ALA A 45 15.97 22.72 12.19
C ALA A 45 17.41 22.36 11.78
N ASN A 46 18.37 22.39 12.73
CA ASN A 46 19.75 21.98 12.44
C ASN A 46 19.91 20.46 12.27
N ILE A 47 18.98 19.65 12.80
CA ILE A 47 19.01 18.19 12.65
C ILE A 47 18.23 17.79 11.41
N GLU A 48 17.00 18.30 11.29
CA GLU A 48 16.09 18.05 10.18
C GLU A 48 15.68 19.41 9.60
N PRO A 49 16.38 19.96 8.58
CA PRO A 49 16.09 21.30 8.06
C PRO A 49 14.89 21.34 7.11
N GLU A 50 14.53 20.19 6.54
CA GLU A 50 13.49 20.06 5.53
C GLU A 50 12.29 19.30 6.09
N VAL A 51 11.11 19.56 5.52
CA VAL A 51 9.89 18.78 5.74
C VAL A 51 9.44 18.23 4.40
N GLU A 52 9.20 16.92 4.36
CA GLU A 52 8.70 16.22 3.19
C GLU A 52 7.17 16.33 3.09
N LEU A 53 6.69 16.48 1.85
CA LEU A 53 5.27 16.53 1.52
C LEU A 53 4.94 15.57 0.39
N LEU A 54 3.66 15.20 0.31
CA LEU A 54 3.05 14.65 -0.89
C LEU A 54 2.08 15.64 -1.49
N ILE A 55 2.13 15.78 -2.81
CA ILE A 55 1.20 16.60 -3.57
C ILE A 55 0.14 15.69 -4.17
N GLY A 56 -1.09 15.85 -3.70
CA GLY A 56 -2.24 15.07 -4.14
C GLY A 56 -3.17 15.87 -5.03
N VAL A 57 -3.95 15.15 -5.84
CA VAL A 57 -4.99 15.72 -6.71
C VAL A 57 -6.35 15.40 -6.12
N VAL A 58 -7.23 16.40 -6.03
CA VAL A 58 -8.63 16.22 -5.62
C VAL A 58 -9.36 15.40 -6.68
N VAL A 59 -10.07 14.37 -6.25
CA VAL A 59 -10.80 13.45 -7.11
C VAL A 59 -12.24 13.27 -6.63
N ARG A 60 -13.09 12.76 -7.51
CA ARG A 60 -14.44 12.36 -7.10
C ARG A 60 -14.39 11.09 -6.26
N HIS A 61 -15.39 10.88 -5.41
CA HIS A 61 -15.46 9.69 -4.56
C HIS A 61 -15.48 8.38 -5.38
N ASP A 62 -16.17 8.34 -6.51
CA ASP A 62 -16.23 7.17 -7.39
C ASP A 62 -14.90 6.85 -8.10
N GLU A 63 -13.96 7.80 -8.13
CA GLU A 63 -12.60 7.60 -8.64
C GLU A 63 -11.62 7.13 -7.56
N ALA A 64 -11.99 7.28 -6.28
CA ALA A 64 -11.15 6.94 -5.13
C ALA A 64 -11.12 5.43 -4.90
N THR A 65 -10.39 4.69 -5.72
CA THR A 65 -10.38 3.22 -5.69
C THR A 65 -9.33 2.63 -4.74
N ALA A 66 -8.23 3.35 -4.47
CA ALA A 66 -7.14 2.91 -3.59
C ALA A 66 -7.25 3.44 -2.15
N GLN A 67 -8.40 3.18 -1.50
CA GLN A 67 -8.69 3.67 -0.14
C GLN A 67 -8.04 2.83 0.97
N ASN A 68 -7.76 1.55 0.73
CA ASN A 68 -7.17 0.65 1.74
C ASN A 68 -5.64 0.54 1.65
N GLY A 69 -5.00 1.41 0.84
CA GLY A 69 -3.54 1.40 0.66
C GLY A 69 -3.00 0.10 0.04
N HIS A 70 -3.80 -0.57 -0.80
CA HIS A 70 -3.41 -1.79 -1.53
C HIS A 70 -2.49 -1.50 -2.73
N SER A 71 -2.56 -0.28 -3.27
CA SER A 71 -1.59 0.22 -4.26
C SER A 71 -0.41 0.81 -3.52
N ILE A 72 0.81 0.48 -3.94
CA ILE A 72 2.03 1.06 -3.36
C ILE A 72 2.34 2.41 -4.02
N ARG A 73 1.86 2.60 -5.26
CA ARG A 73 2.09 3.83 -6.01
C ARG A 73 1.08 4.91 -5.68
N ARG A 74 -0.15 4.54 -5.29
CA ARG A 74 -1.25 5.47 -5.09
C ARG A 74 -1.98 5.21 -3.78
N LEU A 75 -2.42 6.28 -3.14
CA LEU A 75 -3.29 6.24 -1.97
C LEU A 75 -4.39 7.27 -2.14
N HIS A 76 -5.63 6.89 -1.83
CA HIS A 76 -6.72 7.84 -1.70
C HIS A 76 -7.03 8.04 -0.23
N LEU A 77 -7.07 9.30 0.20
CA LEU A 77 -7.45 9.67 1.56
C LEU A 77 -8.67 10.60 1.53
N GLY A 78 -9.60 10.35 2.44
CA GLY A 78 -10.78 11.19 2.65
C GLY A 78 -10.52 12.22 3.75
N ALA A 79 -10.44 13.50 3.38
CA ALA A 79 -10.28 14.61 4.32
C ALA A 79 -11.65 15.08 4.80
N GLU A 80 -11.89 15.03 6.11
CA GLU A 80 -13.09 15.59 6.71
C GLU A 80 -13.05 17.11 6.60
N GLY A 81 -14.17 17.71 6.18
CA GLY A 81 -14.40 19.14 6.19
C GLY A 81 -15.79 19.46 6.74
N GLN A 82 -16.17 20.74 6.76
CA GLN A 82 -17.41 21.19 7.40
C GLN A 82 -18.70 20.62 6.80
N LEU A 83 -18.72 20.29 5.50
CA LEU A 83 -19.93 19.87 4.78
C LEU A 83 -19.80 18.53 4.06
N VAL A 84 -18.62 18.21 3.52
CA VAL A 84 -18.41 16.99 2.72
C VAL A 84 -16.95 16.52 2.81
N THR A 85 -16.77 15.20 2.82
CA THR A 85 -15.47 14.56 2.68
C THR A 85 -14.88 14.82 1.31
N GLU A 86 -13.67 15.38 1.26
CA GLU A 86 -12.93 15.57 0.01
C GLU A 86 -11.92 14.45 -0.17
N TRP A 87 -11.99 13.78 -1.30
CA TRP A 87 -11.08 12.70 -1.64
C TRP A 87 -9.88 13.24 -2.40
N VAL A 88 -8.70 12.85 -1.95
CA VAL A 88 -7.44 13.26 -2.57
C VAL A 88 -6.64 12.02 -2.91
N ARG A 89 -6.18 11.97 -4.16
CA ARG A 89 -5.26 10.94 -4.66
C ARG A 89 -3.82 11.42 -4.52
N TYR A 90 -3.04 10.72 -3.72
CA TYR A 90 -1.60 10.91 -3.58
C TYR A 90 -0.84 9.85 -4.37
N GLY A 91 0.20 10.27 -5.09
CA GLY A 91 1.19 9.38 -5.69
C GLY A 91 2.47 9.35 -4.86
N ILE A 92 3.06 8.17 -4.65
CA ILE A 92 4.30 8.05 -3.85
C ILE A 92 5.50 8.78 -4.49
N SER A 93 5.43 9.02 -5.81
CA SER A 93 6.39 9.79 -6.60
C SER A 93 6.22 11.30 -6.47
N GLU A 94 5.03 11.77 -6.09
CA GLU A 94 4.67 13.20 -6.06
C GLU A 94 5.17 13.85 -4.76
N ARG A 95 6.46 13.69 -4.49
CA ARG A 95 7.12 14.19 -3.30
C ARG A 95 7.69 15.57 -3.54
N SER A 96 7.52 16.43 -2.55
CA SER A 96 8.18 17.72 -2.48
C SER A 96 8.84 17.89 -1.13
N LYS A 97 9.71 18.89 -1.03
CA LYS A 97 10.38 19.29 0.19
C LYS A 97 10.29 20.79 0.35
N ILE A 98 10.07 21.22 1.59
CA ILE A 98 10.14 22.63 1.96
C ILE A 98 11.06 22.84 3.14
N SER A 99 11.57 24.05 3.27
CA SER A 99 12.26 24.52 4.47
C SER A 99 11.34 24.43 5.69
N LYS A 100 11.81 23.77 6.74
CA LYS A 100 11.11 23.70 8.04
C LYS A 100 10.87 25.10 8.60
N VAL A 101 11.85 25.99 8.46
CA VAL A 101 11.75 27.37 8.96
C VAL A 101 10.64 28.14 8.27
N ASP A 102 10.42 27.89 6.99
CA ASP A 102 9.33 28.54 6.24
C ASP A 102 7.98 27.91 6.55
N LEU A 103 7.90 26.57 6.69
CA LEU A 103 6.69 25.88 7.12
C LEU A 103 6.17 26.38 8.48
N LEU A 104 7.08 26.54 9.46
CA LEU A 104 6.71 26.92 10.83
C LEU A 104 6.15 28.35 10.95
N ARG A 105 6.10 29.12 9.85
CA ARG A 105 5.40 30.42 9.79
C ARG A 105 3.89 30.26 9.56
N TYR A 106 3.46 29.06 9.21
CA TYR A 106 2.08 28.71 8.91
C TYR A 106 1.54 27.71 9.92
N GLU A 107 0.23 27.53 9.93
CA GLU A 107 -0.48 26.57 10.77
C GLU A 107 -1.10 25.45 9.92
N PRO A 108 -1.34 24.26 10.50
CA PRO A 108 -2.12 23.21 9.84
C PRO A 108 -3.48 23.74 9.36
N TRP A 109 -3.92 23.28 8.20
CA TRP A 109 -5.18 23.74 7.62
C TRP A 109 -6.37 23.40 8.54
N GLY A 110 -6.98 24.44 9.12
CA GLY A 110 -8.06 24.26 10.09
C GLY A 110 -9.38 23.76 9.50
N GLU A 111 -9.61 23.95 8.19
CA GLU A 111 -10.89 23.60 7.55
C GLU A 111 -10.98 22.13 7.12
N ARG A 112 -9.83 21.47 6.93
CA ARG A 112 -9.77 20.08 6.50
C ARG A 112 -8.71 19.29 7.24
N ARG A 113 -9.07 18.07 7.66
CA ARG A 113 -8.15 17.17 8.37
C ARG A 113 -8.41 15.71 8.04
N TYR A 114 -7.35 14.91 8.11
CA TYR A 114 -7.46 13.46 8.12
C TYR A 114 -7.73 12.95 9.54
N THR A 115 -8.65 12.00 9.64
CA THR A 115 -8.97 11.27 10.88
C THR A 115 -7.77 10.47 11.39
N GLY A 116 -7.83 10.01 12.64
CA GLY A 116 -6.79 9.14 13.20
C GLY A 116 -6.57 7.87 12.37
N GLU A 117 -7.66 7.30 11.84
CA GLU A 117 -7.65 6.11 10.98
C GLU A 117 -6.96 6.38 9.63
N GLN A 118 -7.34 7.46 8.94
CA GLN A 118 -6.74 7.89 7.68
C GLN A 118 -5.24 8.19 7.85
N ARG A 119 -4.85 8.80 8.98
CA ARG A 119 -3.43 9.00 9.33
C ARG A 119 -2.71 7.68 9.60
N ALA A 120 -3.36 6.71 10.24
CA ALA A 120 -2.77 5.38 10.45
C ALA A 120 -2.57 4.63 9.13
N LEU A 121 -3.54 4.72 8.23
CA LEU A 121 -3.44 4.23 6.87
C LEU A 121 -2.28 4.90 6.10
N LEU A 122 -2.15 6.22 6.14
CA LEU A 122 -1.03 6.95 5.54
C LEU A 122 0.32 6.42 6.03
N ARG A 123 0.50 6.27 7.36
CA ARG A 123 1.75 5.73 7.94
C ARG A 123 2.04 4.32 7.44
N ARG A 124 1.03 3.44 7.47
CA ARG A 124 1.17 2.08 6.95
C ARG A 124 1.56 2.10 5.48
N TRP A 125 0.92 2.95 4.67
CA TRP A 125 1.16 3.09 3.23
C TRP A 125 2.57 3.60 2.92
N LEU A 126 3.05 4.64 3.62
CA LEU A 126 4.41 5.16 3.47
C LEU A 126 5.47 4.09 3.79
N ALA A 127 5.26 3.30 4.85
CA ALA A 127 6.15 2.22 5.23
C ALA A 127 6.22 1.09 4.17
N GLN A 128 5.18 0.90 3.37
CA GLN A 128 5.13 -0.21 2.39
C GLN A 128 6.24 -0.15 1.35
N ARG A 129 6.76 1.04 1.03
CA ARG A 129 7.86 1.16 0.06
C ARG A 129 9.13 0.46 0.55
N TYR A 130 9.39 0.50 1.86
CA TYR A 130 10.59 -0.06 2.47
C TYR A 130 10.40 -1.52 2.91
N ALA A 131 9.15 -1.99 2.96
CA ALA A 131 8.80 -3.37 3.28
C ALA A 131 8.38 -4.18 2.05
N ARG A 132 8.81 -3.78 0.85
CA ARG A 132 8.51 -4.52 -0.39
C ARG A 132 9.28 -5.84 -0.36
N CYS A 133 8.54 -6.94 -0.41
CA CYS A 133 9.12 -8.25 -0.62
C CYS A 133 9.43 -8.42 -2.10
N GLU A 134 10.60 -8.99 -2.38
CA GLU A 134 10.95 -9.53 -3.68
C GLU A 134 10.54 -11.01 -3.69
N PHE A 135 10.28 -11.54 -4.88
CA PHE A 135 10.01 -12.96 -5.09
C PHE A 135 10.92 -13.44 -6.21
N PRO A 136 11.31 -14.73 -6.22
CA PRO A 136 12.07 -15.29 -7.33
C PRO A 136 11.40 -15.03 -8.69
N ASP A 137 12.19 -14.75 -9.71
CA ASP A 137 11.68 -14.49 -11.05
C ASP A 137 11.01 -15.73 -11.62
N ALA A 138 11.52 -16.93 -11.33
CA ALA A 138 10.86 -18.18 -11.68
C ALA A 138 9.44 -18.25 -11.11
N PHE A 139 9.25 -17.91 -9.83
CA PHE A 139 7.93 -17.88 -9.19
C PHE A 139 6.98 -16.88 -9.89
N ILE A 140 7.45 -15.65 -10.14
CA ILE A 140 6.64 -14.62 -10.81
C ILE A 140 6.28 -15.04 -12.24
N ASN A 141 7.20 -15.64 -12.98
CA ASN A 141 6.97 -16.12 -14.33
C ASN A 141 6.00 -17.31 -14.33
N TRP A 142 6.13 -18.23 -13.38
CA TRP A 142 5.21 -19.35 -13.23
C TRP A 142 3.79 -18.95 -12.79
N LEU A 143 3.64 -17.90 -11.99
CA LEU A 143 2.33 -17.28 -11.75
C LEU A 143 1.69 -16.80 -13.07
N LYS A 144 2.47 -16.20 -13.97
CA LYS A 144 1.99 -15.77 -15.30
C LYS A 144 1.67 -16.97 -16.19
N GLU A 145 2.57 -17.94 -16.30
CA GLU A 145 2.46 -19.11 -17.20
C GLU A 145 1.32 -20.05 -16.81
N SER A 146 1.14 -20.33 -15.52
CA SER A 146 -0.01 -21.11 -15.02
C SER A 146 -1.36 -20.44 -15.30
N GLY A 147 -1.34 -19.12 -15.56
CA GLY A 147 -2.53 -18.28 -15.69
C GLY A 147 -3.23 -18.04 -14.35
N VAL A 148 -2.60 -18.37 -13.23
CA VAL A 148 -3.08 -18.04 -11.88
C VAL A 148 -2.93 -16.55 -11.63
N GLY A 149 -1.79 -15.95 -12.00
CA GLY A 149 -1.43 -14.56 -11.67
C GLY A 149 -2.51 -13.54 -12.05
N SER A 150 -2.97 -13.54 -13.30
CA SER A 150 -4.01 -12.59 -13.76
C SER A 150 -5.36 -12.81 -13.09
N ARG A 151 -5.78 -14.07 -12.91
CA ARG A 151 -7.06 -14.40 -12.24
C ARG A 151 -7.03 -14.10 -10.76
N PHE A 152 -5.89 -14.33 -10.12
CA PHE A 152 -5.67 -13.98 -8.74
C PHE A 152 -5.71 -12.45 -8.57
N GLU A 153 -5.11 -11.70 -9.48
CA GLU A 153 -5.20 -10.25 -9.49
C GLU A 153 -6.64 -9.74 -9.66
N ASP A 154 -7.41 -10.31 -10.57
CA ASP A 154 -8.81 -9.94 -10.78
C ASP A 154 -9.68 -10.24 -9.56
N LEU A 155 -9.47 -11.41 -8.92
CA LEU A 155 -10.16 -11.78 -7.70
C LEU A 155 -9.78 -10.83 -6.56
N GLY A 156 -8.50 -10.56 -6.41
CA GLY A 156 -7.97 -9.62 -5.44
C GLY A 156 -8.55 -8.23 -5.57
N LYS A 157 -8.63 -7.70 -6.79
CA LYS A 157 -9.28 -6.40 -7.08
C LYS A 157 -10.75 -6.41 -6.67
N ARG A 158 -11.49 -7.46 -7.04
CA ARG A 158 -12.92 -7.61 -6.71
C ARG A 158 -13.18 -7.60 -5.20
N HIS A 159 -12.31 -8.25 -4.42
CA HIS A 159 -12.49 -8.39 -2.97
C HIS A 159 -11.63 -7.39 -2.16
N SER A 160 -10.91 -6.48 -2.81
CA SER A 160 -9.94 -5.57 -2.16
C SER A 160 -10.53 -4.61 -1.14
N ALA A 161 -11.82 -4.28 -1.26
CA ALA A 161 -12.54 -3.44 -0.29
C ALA A 161 -12.80 -4.19 1.03
N HIS A 162 -12.86 -5.51 0.99
CA HIS A 162 -13.20 -6.39 2.12
C HIS A 162 -11.97 -7.02 2.80
N LEU A 163 -10.77 -6.77 2.26
CA LEU A 163 -9.53 -7.34 2.75
C LEU A 163 -8.60 -6.25 3.25
N THR A 164 -8.12 -6.41 4.48
CA THR A 164 -7.04 -5.61 5.06
C THR A 164 -5.69 -6.03 4.47
N GLY A 165 -5.53 -7.28 4.05
CA GLY A 165 -4.31 -7.72 3.38
C GLY A 165 -4.31 -9.16 2.89
N ILE A 166 -3.32 -9.47 2.07
CA ILE A 166 -3.01 -10.83 1.62
C ILE A 166 -1.56 -11.11 1.99
N TYR A 167 -1.31 -12.22 2.67
CA TYR A 167 0.03 -12.58 3.15
C TYR A 167 0.41 -13.98 2.64
N PHE A 168 1.61 -14.06 2.09
CA PHE A 168 2.21 -15.27 1.56
C PHE A 168 3.20 -15.84 2.57
N ASP A 169 2.91 -17.06 3.00
CA ASP A 169 3.87 -17.93 3.66
C ASP A 169 4.61 -18.69 2.56
N PHE A 170 5.80 -18.20 2.24
CA PHE A 170 6.58 -18.60 1.08
C PHE A 170 7.83 -19.33 1.54
N ASP A 171 8.16 -20.45 0.90
CA ASP A 171 9.20 -21.38 1.35
C ASP A 171 10.61 -20.77 1.40
N ASP A 172 11.16 -20.34 0.27
CA ASP A 172 12.50 -19.76 0.16
C ASP A 172 12.69 -18.86 -1.08
N ASP A 173 13.82 -18.15 -1.12
CA ASP A 173 14.18 -17.25 -2.22
C ASP A 173 14.98 -17.91 -3.35
N SER A 174 15.02 -19.25 -3.42
CA SER A 174 15.79 -19.93 -4.45
C SER A 174 15.14 -19.78 -5.83
N GLU A 175 15.95 -19.50 -6.85
CA GLU A 175 15.50 -19.61 -8.23
C GLU A 175 15.38 -21.09 -8.63
N ARG A 176 14.28 -21.43 -9.30
CA ARG A 176 13.99 -22.81 -9.72
C ARG A 176 13.85 -22.91 -11.22
N GLY A 177 14.55 -23.89 -11.81
CA GLY A 177 14.45 -24.20 -13.24
C GLY A 177 13.45 -25.30 -13.57
N ASN A 178 13.04 -26.10 -12.57
CA ASN A 178 12.18 -27.26 -12.77
C ASN A 178 10.76 -26.99 -12.25
N PRO A 179 9.73 -26.86 -13.11
CA PRO A 179 8.36 -26.62 -12.68
C PRO A 179 7.75 -27.81 -11.94
N ASP A 180 8.32 -29.01 -12.01
CA ASP A 180 7.86 -30.17 -11.24
C ASP A 180 8.44 -30.19 -9.80
N GLU A 181 9.25 -29.19 -9.44
CA GLU A 181 9.70 -28.86 -8.08
C GLU A 181 9.03 -27.55 -7.62
N PRO A 182 7.71 -27.57 -7.36
CA PRO A 182 6.92 -26.36 -7.19
C PRO A 182 7.30 -25.59 -5.93
N TYR A 183 7.20 -24.26 -5.98
CA TYR A 183 7.25 -23.44 -4.76
C TYR A 183 6.09 -23.77 -3.85
N ALA A 184 6.36 -23.96 -2.56
CA ALA A 184 5.30 -24.10 -1.56
C ALA A 184 4.79 -22.72 -1.15
N LEU A 185 3.48 -22.53 -1.25
CA LEU A 185 2.81 -21.27 -0.96
C LEU A 185 1.62 -21.48 -0.03
N GLY A 186 1.67 -20.87 1.14
CA GLY A 186 0.51 -20.63 1.99
C GLY A 186 -0.05 -19.23 1.76
N ILE A 187 -1.37 -19.09 1.71
CA ILE A 187 -2.03 -17.80 1.54
C ILE A 187 -2.89 -17.51 2.77
N ASN A 188 -2.73 -16.32 3.35
CA ASN A 188 -3.63 -15.81 4.39
C ASN A 188 -4.36 -14.58 3.84
N LEU A 189 -5.69 -14.67 3.71
CA LEU A 189 -6.57 -13.54 3.42
C LEU A 189 -7.03 -12.92 4.74
N VAL A 190 -6.61 -11.69 5.00
CA VAL A 190 -6.89 -11.00 6.27
C VAL A 190 -7.94 -9.92 6.06
N TYR A 191 -8.99 -9.93 6.89
CA TYR A 191 -10.11 -9.00 6.87
C TYR A 191 -10.32 -8.33 8.24
N ASP A 192 -10.96 -7.16 8.27
CA ASP A 192 -11.36 -6.49 9.51
C ASP A 192 -12.74 -6.96 10.01
N THR A 193 -13.05 -6.72 11.28
CA THR A 193 -14.33 -7.10 11.89
C THR A 193 -15.37 -5.98 11.86
N ASP A 194 -15.12 -4.91 11.10
CA ASP A 194 -15.98 -3.72 11.07
C ASP A 194 -17.29 -3.99 10.32
N SER A 195 -17.31 -4.98 9.42
CA SER A 195 -18.50 -5.42 8.71
C SER A 195 -18.60 -6.95 8.65
N ALA A 196 -19.79 -7.48 8.91
CA ALA A 196 -20.09 -8.90 8.75
C ALA A 196 -19.91 -9.38 7.29
N ASP A 197 -20.07 -8.47 6.32
CA ASP A 197 -19.90 -8.80 4.90
C ASP A 197 -18.43 -9.09 4.54
N ASN A 198 -17.47 -8.56 5.32
CA ASN A 198 -16.04 -8.73 5.03
C ASN A 198 -15.60 -10.18 5.18
N ALA A 199 -16.07 -10.86 6.24
CA ALA A 199 -15.80 -12.28 6.47
C ALA A 199 -16.30 -13.14 5.31
N ALA A 200 -17.59 -13.00 4.94
CA ALA A 200 -18.20 -13.78 3.87
C ALA A 200 -17.54 -13.51 2.50
N ALA A 201 -17.17 -12.25 2.22
CA ALA A 201 -16.47 -11.89 0.99
C ALA A 201 -15.05 -12.49 0.95
N ALA A 202 -14.35 -12.54 2.08
CA ALA A 202 -13.02 -13.12 2.20
C ALA A 202 -13.05 -14.65 2.08
N GLU A 203 -14.03 -15.32 2.71
CA GLU A 203 -14.29 -16.76 2.58
C GLU A 203 -14.52 -17.15 1.11
N GLN A 204 -15.42 -16.43 0.43
CA GLN A 204 -15.68 -16.65 -0.99
C GLN A 204 -14.41 -16.45 -1.85
N ALA A 205 -13.54 -15.51 -1.49
CA ALA A 205 -12.28 -15.31 -2.18
C ALA A 205 -11.31 -16.48 -1.93
N GLY A 206 -11.25 -16.99 -0.70
CA GLY A 206 -10.43 -18.16 -0.33
C GLY A 206 -10.82 -19.40 -1.13
N GLU A 207 -12.09 -19.77 -1.13
CA GLU A 207 -12.59 -20.94 -1.89
C GLU A 207 -12.28 -20.84 -3.38
N ARG A 208 -12.44 -19.63 -3.96
CA ARG A 208 -12.12 -19.39 -5.37
C ARG A 208 -10.63 -19.49 -5.65
N LEU A 209 -9.78 -19.12 -4.71
CA LEU A 209 -8.33 -19.26 -4.86
C LEU A 209 -7.90 -20.71 -4.81
N GLU A 210 -8.38 -21.47 -3.83
CA GLU A 210 -8.07 -22.89 -3.74
C GLU A 210 -8.47 -23.62 -5.02
N ALA A 211 -9.68 -23.38 -5.51
CA ALA A 211 -10.16 -23.94 -6.78
C ALA A 211 -9.28 -23.50 -7.97
N LEU A 212 -8.85 -22.25 -8.01
CA LEU A 212 -7.98 -21.72 -9.06
C LEU A 212 -6.62 -22.42 -9.08
N PHE A 213 -5.95 -22.53 -7.93
CA PHE A 213 -4.65 -23.19 -7.83
C PHE A 213 -4.77 -24.69 -8.12
N ALA A 214 -5.78 -25.37 -7.59
CA ALA A 214 -6.01 -26.78 -7.90
C ALA A 214 -6.27 -27.01 -9.40
N GLN A 215 -7.04 -26.13 -10.05
CA GLN A 215 -7.31 -26.24 -11.48
C GLN A 215 -6.07 -26.01 -12.35
N ARG A 216 -5.19 -25.08 -11.94
CA ARG A 216 -4.11 -24.58 -12.80
C ARG A 216 -2.74 -25.16 -12.48
N CYS A 217 -2.44 -25.33 -11.21
CA CYS A 217 -1.14 -25.78 -10.74
C CYS A 217 -1.15 -27.25 -10.32
N LYS A 218 -2.29 -27.97 -10.41
CA LYS A 218 -2.35 -29.41 -10.09
C LYS A 218 -2.78 -30.29 -11.29
N PRO A 219 -2.12 -30.18 -12.47
CA PRO A 219 -2.47 -31.01 -13.61
C PRO A 219 -2.30 -32.50 -13.27
N ASN A 220 -3.28 -33.32 -13.63
CA ASN A 220 -3.27 -34.78 -13.39
C ASN A 220 -3.10 -35.18 -11.90
N GLY A 221 -3.44 -34.29 -10.96
CA GLY A 221 -3.33 -34.56 -9.53
C GLY A 221 -1.94 -34.35 -8.93
N GLN A 222 -0.96 -33.92 -9.72
CA GLN A 222 0.39 -33.57 -9.26
C GLN A 222 0.59 -32.06 -9.31
N TRP A 223 1.17 -31.50 -8.25
CA TRP A 223 1.50 -30.07 -8.23
C TRP A 223 2.64 -29.76 -9.18
N ARG A 224 2.49 -28.65 -9.89
CA ARG A 224 3.43 -28.08 -10.84
C ARG A 224 3.43 -26.58 -10.67
N TRP A 225 4.58 -25.95 -10.84
CA TRP A 225 4.85 -24.52 -10.64
C TRP A 225 4.74 -24.07 -9.19
N ILE A 226 3.54 -24.15 -8.62
CA ILE A 226 3.23 -23.64 -7.29
C ILE A 226 2.30 -24.63 -6.59
N GLU A 227 2.73 -25.14 -5.46
CA GLU A 227 1.92 -25.96 -4.56
C GLU A 227 1.26 -25.04 -3.54
N LEU A 228 -0.07 -24.94 -3.61
CA LEU A 228 -0.83 -24.25 -2.58
C LEU A 228 -0.96 -25.17 -1.36
N THR A 229 -0.27 -24.85 -0.27
CA THR A 229 -0.26 -25.65 0.96
C THR A 229 -1.51 -25.39 1.80
N TYR A 230 -1.96 -24.13 1.87
CA TYR A 230 -3.19 -23.71 2.53
C TYR A 230 -3.66 -22.34 2.02
N CYS A 231 -4.95 -22.05 2.19
CA CYS A 231 -5.53 -20.73 1.93
C CYS A 231 -6.49 -20.33 3.07
N ASP A 232 -5.92 -19.77 4.13
CA ASP A 232 -6.68 -19.42 5.33
C ASP A 232 -7.31 -18.03 5.22
N VAL A 233 -8.51 -17.91 5.78
CA VAL A 233 -9.24 -16.65 5.90
C VAL A 233 -9.29 -16.28 7.37
N LEU A 234 -8.67 -15.16 7.74
CA LEU A 234 -8.43 -14.79 9.13
C LEU A 234 -8.89 -13.36 9.41
N SER A 235 -9.57 -13.16 10.53
CA SER A 235 -9.78 -11.81 11.08
C SER A 235 -8.44 -11.22 11.50
N GLU A 236 -8.26 -9.90 11.36
CA GLU A 236 -7.09 -9.19 11.87
C GLU A 236 -6.90 -9.32 13.39
N GLU A 237 -7.97 -9.64 14.13
CA GLU A 237 -7.91 -9.92 15.58
C GLU A 237 -7.22 -11.25 15.89
N VAL A 238 -7.25 -12.19 14.94
CA VAL A 238 -6.67 -13.55 15.08
C VAL A 238 -5.33 -13.65 14.34
N PHE A 239 -5.12 -12.85 13.30
CA PHE A 239 -3.87 -12.84 12.54
C PHE A 239 -2.69 -12.42 13.43
N SER A 240 -1.83 -13.39 13.75
CA SER A 240 -0.79 -13.17 14.75
C SER A 240 0.27 -12.15 14.32
N LEU A 241 0.82 -11.42 15.30
CA LEU A 241 1.97 -10.53 15.07
C LEU A 241 3.18 -11.27 14.49
N ARG A 242 3.36 -12.56 14.82
CA ARG A 242 4.42 -13.40 14.23
C ARG A 242 4.20 -13.53 12.73
N ALA A 243 3.00 -13.94 12.31
CA ALA A 243 2.64 -14.07 10.90
C ALA A 243 2.81 -12.75 10.14
N ALA A 244 2.38 -11.62 10.72
CA ALA A 244 2.56 -10.29 10.13
C ALA A 244 4.04 -9.89 9.93
N ARG A 245 4.97 -10.47 10.68
CA ARG A 245 6.41 -10.20 10.60
C ARG A 245 7.16 -11.17 9.69
N THR A 246 6.67 -12.41 9.56
CA THR A 246 7.35 -13.47 8.81
C THR A 246 6.79 -13.66 7.41
N PHE A 247 5.49 -13.47 7.23
CA PHE A 247 4.84 -13.66 5.93
C PHE A 247 5.02 -12.43 5.04
N ARG A 248 5.19 -12.69 3.74
CA ARG A 248 5.37 -11.66 2.73
C ARG A 248 4.03 -11.10 2.34
N ARG A 249 3.82 -9.80 2.51
CA ARG A 249 2.55 -9.19 2.12
C ARG A 249 2.46 -9.07 0.60
N TRP A 250 1.55 -9.83 -0.02
CA TRP A 250 1.34 -9.78 -1.46
C TRP A 250 0.69 -8.46 -1.88
N ARG A 251 1.12 -7.94 -3.04
CA ARG A 251 0.53 -6.77 -3.70
C ARG A 251 0.38 -7.03 -5.19
N PHE A 252 -0.75 -6.62 -5.74
CA PHE A 252 -1.05 -6.73 -7.16
C PHE A 252 -0.17 -5.82 -8.06
N GLU A 253 0.61 -4.90 -7.47
CA GLU A 253 1.55 -4.04 -8.20
C GLU A 253 3.02 -4.54 -8.17
N HIS A 254 3.26 -5.85 -7.94
CA HIS A 254 4.62 -6.40 -7.92
C HIS A 254 5.32 -6.29 -9.28
N ARG A 255 6.59 -5.91 -9.24
CA ARG A 255 7.52 -5.92 -10.38
C ARG A 255 8.48 -7.10 -10.15
N SER A 256 8.64 -7.95 -11.16
CA SER A 256 9.81 -8.84 -11.25
C SER A 256 11.05 -7.98 -11.52
N LEU A 257 12.21 -8.46 -11.06
CA LEU A 257 13.49 -7.81 -11.29
C LEU A 257 13.98 -8.21 -12.69
N ASP A 258 13.38 -7.65 -13.74
CA ASP A 258 13.85 -7.86 -15.12
C ASP A 258 15.18 -7.10 -15.36
N GLY A 259 16.25 -7.46 -14.66
CA GLY A 259 17.59 -6.90 -14.84
C GLY A 259 18.65 -7.64 -14.04
N GLU A 260 19.76 -8.02 -14.71
CA GLU A 260 20.97 -8.45 -14.01
C GLU A 260 21.38 -7.36 -13.01
N PRO A 261 21.83 -7.72 -11.80
CA PRO A 261 22.44 -6.75 -10.90
C PRO A 261 23.55 -6.02 -11.66
N ILE A 262 23.58 -4.69 -11.55
CA ILE A 262 24.72 -3.91 -12.04
C ILE A 262 25.90 -4.28 -11.13
N ASP A 263 26.58 -5.37 -11.46
CA ASP A 263 27.87 -5.68 -10.91
C ASP A 263 28.84 -4.68 -11.52
N SER A 264 29.03 -3.55 -10.84
CA SER A 264 30.10 -2.62 -11.16
C SER A 264 31.43 -3.24 -10.72
N SER A 265 31.89 -4.21 -11.50
CA SER A 265 33.31 -4.52 -11.60
C SER A 265 33.93 -3.58 -12.64
N GLU A 266 34.26 -2.37 -12.18
CA GLU A 266 35.34 -1.51 -12.71
C GLU A 266 35.78 -0.48 -11.65
#